data_AF-A0AAW7YCX8-F1
#
_entry.id   AF-A0AAW7YCX8-F1
#
_cell.length_a   1.000
_cell.length_b   1.000
_cell.length_c   1.000
_cell.angle_alpha   90.00
_cell.angle_beta   90.00
_cell.angle_gamma   90.00
#
_symmetry.space_group_name_H-M   'P 1'
#
loop_
_entity.id
_entity.type
_entity.pdbx_description
1 polymer ?
#
loop_
_entity_poly.entity_id
_entity_poly.type
_entity_poly.pdbx_seq_one_letter_code
_entity_poly.pdbx_strand_id
1 'polypeptide(L)'
;MNIFEILNISSEDTKVHLAGNNGTADPLDLFFSGEFKVWQERQNKRNFGRKYILSLIKYSNDEQWLFGGVYESQGIQDSRDGHHYYKTTLTNVGQSLIGRLIVSYKRKGRNSYPNGESLVDSAFIHEIKSEPLAFSEFSKFKAVSLPRNHLELLFKNEYSSWKSALSSVSGVYLISDSKSGKLYVGSAYGDNGLWARWADYASNYHGNNKALKQLYSEFGEDAFNEFTYSILETCDLDTDKDVVIAIENLWKEKLLSREFGYNEN
;
A
#
# COMPACT_ATOMS: atom_id res chain seq x y z
N MET A 1 17.26 20.40 12.12
CA MET A 1 15.81 20.55 11.93
C MET A 1 15.13 19.32 12.50
N ASN A 2 14.22 19.53 13.45
CA ASN A 2 13.43 18.44 14.02
C ASN A 2 12.20 18.13 13.14
N ILE A 3 11.54 17.00 13.40
CA ILE A 3 10.42 16.56 12.58
C ILE A 3 9.20 17.51 12.64
N PHE A 4 8.94 18.16 13.77
CA PHE A 4 7.80 19.07 13.92
C PHE A 4 8.01 20.38 13.15
N GLU A 5 9.25 20.86 13.06
CA GLU A 5 9.64 22.02 12.26
C GLU A 5 9.41 21.79 10.77
N ILE A 6 9.90 20.67 10.20
CA ILE A 6 9.72 20.40 8.77
C ILE A 6 8.26 20.14 8.39
N LEU A 7 7.50 19.50 9.29
CA LEU A 7 6.08 19.24 9.08
C LEU A 7 5.20 20.45 9.40
N ASN A 8 5.74 21.49 10.03
CA ASN A 8 4.98 22.66 10.50
C ASN A 8 3.71 22.26 11.27
N ILE A 9 3.86 21.36 12.25
CA ILE A 9 2.76 20.82 13.05
C ILE A 9 3.00 21.00 14.55
N SER A 10 1.93 21.32 15.28
CA SER A 10 1.95 21.47 16.75
C SER A 10 2.31 20.16 17.44
N SER A 11 3.39 20.15 18.22
CA SER A 11 3.80 19.00 19.02
C SER A 11 2.82 18.71 20.17
N GLU A 12 2.13 19.74 20.69
CA GLU A 12 1.16 19.63 21.78
C GLU A 12 -0.15 18.97 21.33
N ASP A 13 -0.55 19.19 20.07
CA ASP A 13 -1.74 18.59 19.48
C ASP A 13 -1.47 17.21 18.84
N THR A 14 -0.25 16.70 18.98
CA THR A 14 0.21 15.51 18.27
C THR A 14 0.55 14.38 19.22
N LYS A 15 -0.03 13.21 18.96
CA LYS A 15 0.44 11.94 19.49
C LYS A 15 1.37 11.30 18.46
N VAL A 16 2.50 10.76 18.90
CA VAL A 16 3.40 10.04 17.98
C VAL A 16 3.13 8.55 18.11
N HIS A 17 2.97 7.87 16.98
CA HIS A 17 2.92 6.42 16.91
C HIS A 17 4.27 5.89 16.44
N LEU A 18 5.05 5.35 17.37
CA LEU A 18 6.28 4.61 17.08
C LEU A 18 5.91 3.16 16.75
N ALA A 19 5.56 2.93 15.50
CA ALA A 19 5.11 1.65 14.99
C ALA A 19 6.30 0.71 14.80
N GLY A 20 6.45 -0.24 15.73
CA GLY A 20 7.43 -1.31 15.66
C GLY A 20 6.75 -2.67 15.61
N ASN A 21 7.49 -3.67 15.13
CA ASN A 21 7.02 -5.05 15.05
C ASN A 21 6.50 -5.54 16.41
N ASN A 22 5.25 -6.03 16.42
CA ASN A 22 4.54 -6.47 17.61
C ASN A 22 4.52 -8.01 17.75
N GLY A 23 5.28 -8.73 16.91
CA GLY A 23 5.34 -10.18 16.83
C GLY A 23 4.25 -10.83 15.96
N THR A 24 3.28 -10.06 15.47
CA THR A 24 2.17 -10.55 14.62
C THR A 24 2.11 -9.92 13.24
N ALA A 25 2.56 -8.67 13.10
CA ALA A 25 2.67 -7.99 11.82
C ALA A 25 3.85 -7.01 11.86
N ASP A 26 4.50 -6.82 10.71
CA ASP A 26 5.51 -5.79 10.52
C ASP A 26 4.84 -4.50 10.02
N PRO A 27 4.90 -3.38 10.76
CA PRO A 27 4.28 -2.14 10.33
C PRO A 27 4.89 -1.56 9.06
N LEU A 28 6.13 -1.91 8.73
CA LEU A 28 6.76 -1.49 7.48
C LEU A 28 6.15 -2.24 6.29
N ASP A 29 5.94 -3.56 6.42
CA ASP A 29 5.24 -4.35 5.41
C ASP A 29 3.79 -3.89 5.25
N LEU A 30 3.10 -3.60 6.35
CA LEU A 30 1.72 -3.07 6.31
C LEU A 30 1.65 -1.69 5.66
N PHE A 31 2.69 -0.86 5.81
CA PHE A 31 2.77 0.42 5.12
C PHE A 31 2.98 0.21 3.63
N PHE A 32 3.82 -0.75 3.25
CA PHE A 32 4.02 -1.20 1.87
C PHE A 32 2.91 -2.11 1.32
N SER A 33 1.92 -2.52 2.11
CA SER A 33 0.68 -3.18 1.66
C SER A 33 -0.57 -2.32 1.79
N GLY A 34 -0.47 -1.07 2.25
CA GLY A 34 -1.60 -0.12 2.34
C GLY A 34 -2.51 -0.37 3.53
N GLU A 35 -2.26 -1.45 4.28
CA GLU A 35 -3.01 -1.85 5.46
C GLU A 35 -2.59 -1.10 6.73
N PHE A 36 -1.50 -0.32 6.68
CA PHE A 36 -0.98 0.39 7.85
C PHE A 36 -2.01 1.27 8.54
N LYS A 37 -2.87 1.96 7.78
CA LYS A 37 -3.94 2.79 8.36
C LYS A 37 -4.90 1.93 9.20
N VAL A 38 -5.40 0.84 8.63
CA VAL A 38 -6.35 -0.06 9.29
C VAL A 38 -5.72 -0.69 10.53
N TRP A 39 -4.46 -1.10 10.41
CA TRP A 39 -3.68 -1.62 11.54
C TRP A 39 -3.48 -0.57 12.63
N GLN A 40 -3.11 0.66 12.25
CA GLN A 40 -2.94 1.78 13.17
C GLN A 40 -4.25 2.12 13.89
N GLU A 41 -5.38 2.12 13.19
CA GLU A 41 -6.68 2.43 13.77
C GLU A 41 -7.13 1.42 14.85
N ARG A 42 -6.66 0.18 14.78
CA ARG A 42 -6.95 -0.86 15.78
C ARG A 42 -5.96 -0.79 16.95
N GLN A 43 -6.45 -0.38 18.12
CA GLN A 43 -5.61 -0.16 19.31
C GLN A 43 -6.09 -0.97 20.53
N ASN A 44 -5.16 -1.51 21.31
CA ASN A 44 -5.50 -2.24 22.56
C ASN A 44 -5.83 -1.31 23.74
N LYS A 45 -5.55 -0.01 23.59
CA LYS A 45 -5.77 1.04 24.59
C LYS A 45 -6.19 2.32 23.87
N ARG A 46 -6.66 3.31 24.64
CA ARG A 46 -7.03 4.62 24.11
C ARG A 46 -5.79 5.50 23.84
N ASN A 47 -4.98 5.10 22.86
CA ASN A 47 -3.65 5.66 22.65
C ASN A 47 -3.66 7.02 21.93
N PHE A 48 -4.62 7.29 21.04
CA PHE A 48 -4.66 8.52 20.23
C PHE A 48 -5.56 9.60 20.83
N GLY A 49 -5.17 10.09 22.01
CA GLY A 49 -5.91 11.13 22.75
C GLY A 49 -5.64 12.57 22.32
N ARG A 50 -5.05 12.79 21.13
CA ARG A 50 -4.73 14.12 20.59
C ARG A 50 -5.33 14.26 19.18
N LYS A 51 -5.39 15.49 18.68
CA LYS A 51 -5.97 15.81 17.36
C LYS A 51 -5.22 15.11 16.23
N TYR A 52 -3.89 15.14 16.28
CA TYR A 52 -3.03 14.55 15.25
C TYR A 52 -2.31 13.30 15.74
N ILE A 53 -2.06 12.38 14.80
CA ILE A 53 -1.24 11.19 14.96
C ILE A 53 -0.09 11.28 13.97
N LEU A 54 1.12 11.48 14.47
CA LEU A 54 2.36 11.45 13.68
C LEU A 54 2.89 10.02 13.67
N SER A 55 2.86 9.39 12.49
CA SER A 55 3.20 7.97 12.35
C SER A 55 4.66 7.80 11.93
N LEU A 56 5.42 7.13 12.78
CA LEU A 56 6.82 6.80 12.58
C LEU A 56 7.00 5.28 12.62
N ILE A 57 7.35 4.70 11.49
CA ILE A 57 7.46 3.26 11.29
C ILE A 57 8.92 2.86 11.44
N LYS A 58 9.21 1.83 12.24
CA LYS A 58 10.58 1.33 12.38
C LYS A 58 11.14 0.93 11.02
N TYR A 59 12.25 1.55 10.60
CA TYR A 59 12.81 1.39 9.24
C TYR A 59 14.06 0.52 9.21
N SER A 60 15.04 0.80 10.08
CA SER A 60 16.27 0.02 10.13
C SER A 60 16.63 -0.34 11.58
N ASN A 61 17.89 -0.13 12.00
CA ASN A 61 18.30 -0.17 13.40
C ASN A 61 17.29 0.55 14.34
N ASP A 62 17.37 0.29 15.65
CA ASP A 62 16.40 0.79 16.65
C ASP A 62 16.30 2.33 16.77
N GLU A 63 17.01 3.07 15.92
CA GLU A 63 17.09 4.53 15.94
C GLU A 63 16.60 5.21 14.64
N GLN A 64 16.24 4.46 13.58
CA GLN A 64 15.75 5.04 12.32
C GLN A 64 14.27 4.70 12.06
N TRP A 65 13.51 5.74 11.72
CA TRP A 65 12.07 5.66 11.55
C TRP A 65 11.64 6.30 10.24
N LEU A 66 10.85 5.57 9.45
CA LEU A 66 10.19 6.04 8.25
C LEU A 66 8.96 6.86 8.62
N PHE A 67 8.83 8.06 8.04
CA PHE A 67 7.63 8.86 8.17
C PHE A 67 6.48 8.26 7.35
N GLY A 68 5.47 7.72 8.06
CA GLY A 68 4.29 7.09 7.48
C GLY A 68 3.10 8.05 7.27
N GLY A 69 3.21 9.29 7.74
CA GLY A 69 2.18 10.32 7.56
C GLY A 69 1.64 10.92 8.85
N VAL A 70 0.91 12.03 8.70
CA VAL A 70 0.15 12.69 9.76
C VAL A 70 -1.33 12.45 9.53
N TYR A 71 -2.00 11.87 10.53
CA TYR A 71 -3.41 11.58 10.49
C TYR A 71 -4.16 12.46 11.48
N GLU A 72 -5.33 12.99 11.11
CA GLU A 72 -6.26 13.59 12.04
C GLU A 72 -7.13 12.49 12.66
N SER A 73 -7.18 12.45 13.99
CA SER A 73 -7.99 11.51 14.76
C SER A 73 -9.41 12.07 14.95
N GLN A 74 -10.40 11.35 14.46
CA GLN A 74 -11.83 11.62 14.70
C GLN A 74 -12.35 10.88 15.94
N GLY A 75 -11.46 10.28 16.73
CA GLY A 75 -11.79 9.50 17.92
C GLY A 75 -12.19 8.06 17.61
N ILE A 76 -12.66 7.38 18.66
CA ILE A 76 -13.04 5.96 18.63
C ILE A 76 -14.46 5.85 18.05
N GLN A 77 -14.62 5.07 16.97
CA GLN A 77 -15.93 4.79 16.39
C GLN A 77 -16.56 3.53 16.99
N ASP A 78 -15.73 2.54 17.33
CA ASP A 78 -16.20 1.27 17.86
C ASP A 78 -15.22 0.72 18.92
N SER A 79 -15.75 -0.08 19.84
CA SER A 79 -14.97 -0.80 20.84
C SER A 79 -15.55 -2.18 21.04
N ARG A 80 -14.82 -3.19 20.57
CA ARG A 80 -15.23 -4.60 20.57
C ARG A 80 -14.01 -5.50 20.78
N ASP A 81 -14.23 -6.67 21.38
CA ASP A 81 -13.20 -7.70 21.61
C ASP A 81 -11.94 -7.17 22.33
N GLY A 82 -12.11 -6.21 23.24
CA GLY A 82 -10.99 -5.59 23.95
C GLY A 82 -10.12 -4.64 23.12
N HIS A 83 -10.55 -4.30 21.90
CA HIS A 83 -9.89 -3.35 21.01
C HIS A 83 -10.73 -2.08 20.83
N HIS A 84 -10.05 -0.96 20.59
CA HIS A 84 -10.62 0.32 20.22
C HIS A 84 -10.28 0.62 18.76
N TYR A 85 -11.31 0.91 17.97
CA TYR A 85 -11.18 1.23 16.55
C TYR A 85 -11.35 2.72 16.34
N TYR A 86 -10.25 3.39 16.05
CA TYR A 86 -10.23 4.80 15.71
C TYR A 86 -10.68 5.03 14.27
N LYS A 87 -11.27 6.19 14.00
CA LYS A 87 -11.39 6.71 12.64
C LYS A 87 -10.41 7.85 12.47
N THR A 88 -9.61 7.75 11.42
CA THR A 88 -8.55 8.69 11.11
C THR A 88 -8.61 9.08 9.64
N THR A 89 -8.20 10.32 9.35
CA THR A 89 -8.05 10.82 7.98
C THR A 89 -6.61 11.24 7.77
N LEU A 90 -5.96 10.75 6.72
CA LEU A 90 -4.62 11.21 6.35
C LEU A 90 -4.70 12.69 5.95
N THR A 91 -3.83 13.52 6.52
CA THR A 91 -3.77 14.96 6.23
C THR A 91 -2.82 15.26 5.08
N ASN A 92 -2.84 16.49 4.58
CA ASN A 92 -1.87 16.98 3.60
C ASN A 92 -0.51 17.36 4.22
N VAL A 93 -0.38 17.33 5.56
CA VAL A 93 0.85 17.69 6.27
C VAL A 93 1.97 16.71 5.93
N GLY A 94 3.01 17.21 5.28
CA GLY A 94 4.16 16.40 4.85
C GLY A 94 3.82 15.33 3.82
N GLN A 95 2.70 15.43 3.09
CA GLN A 95 2.26 14.38 2.15
C GLN A 95 3.36 13.95 1.16
N SER A 96 4.16 14.91 0.67
CA SER A 96 5.28 14.65 -0.25
C SER A 96 6.49 13.97 0.40
N LEU A 97 6.52 13.85 1.72
CA LEU A 97 7.58 13.25 2.52
C LEU A 97 7.23 11.83 3.00
N ILE A 98 5.96 11.41 2.86
CA ILE A 98 5.50 10.08 3.23
C ILE A 98 6.30 9.03 2.46
N GLY A 99 6.86 8.06 3.18
CA GLY A 99 7.74 7.05 2.60
C GLY A 99 9.14 7.55 2.23
N ARG A 100 9.44 8.86 2.32
CA ARG A 100 10.71 9.46 1.89
C ARG A 100 11.56 9.97 3.04
N LEU A 101 10.90 10.53 4.05
CA LEU A 101 11.55 11.13 5.21
C LEU A 101 11.94 10.03 6.21
N ILE A 102 13.23 9.91 6.47
CA ILE A 102 13.81 9.08 7.53
C ILE A 102 14.18 9.99 8.71
N VAL A 103 13.81 9.57 9.90
CA VAL A 103 13.97 10.30 11.15
C VAL A 103 14.88 9.50 12.07
N SER A 104 15.94 10.14 12.57
CA SER A 104 16.76 9.60 13.65
C SER A 104 16.11 9.92 14.99
N TYR A 105 15.70 8.88 15.72
CA TYR A 105 15.18 8.99 17.08
C TYR A 105 15.50 7.73 17.88
N LYS A 106 16.28 7.89 18.95
CA LYS A 106 16.57 6.80 19.88
C LYS A 106 15.42 6.66 20.88
N ARG A 107 14.68 5.56 20.77
CA ARG A 107 13.52 5.31 21.61
C ARG A 107 13.89 5.16 23.09
N LYS A 108 13.32 6.01 23.94
CA LYS A 108 13.46 5.94 25.40
C LYS A 108 12.44 4.96 25.99
N GLY A 109 12.82 3.69 26.08
CA GLY A 109 12.00 2.63 26.71
C GLY A 109 10.91 2.03 25.80
N ARG A 110 9.85 1.49 26.40
CA ARG A 110 8.81 0.69 25.70
C ARG A 110 7.55 1.48 25.32
N ASN A 111 7.51 2.80 25.50
CA ASN A 111 6.35 3.60 25.12
C ASN A 111 6.27 3.72 23.59
N SER A 112 5.25 3.15 22.94
CA SER A 112 5.02 3.27 21.49
C SER A 112 4.17 4.49 21.13
N TYR A 113 3.58 5.16 22.13
CA TYR A 113 2.65 6.26 21.93
C TYR A 113 3.05 7.51 22.74
N PRO A 114 4.27 8.05 22.57
CA PRO A 114 4.69 9.27 23.25
C PRO A 114 3.90 10.50 22.77
N ASN A 115 3.82 11.55 23.61
CA ASN A 115 3.31 12.84 23.17
C ASN A 115 4.37 13.55 22.31
N GLY A 116 3.96 14.41 21.38
CA GLY A 116 4.86 15.06 20.43
C GLY A 116 5.95 15.89 21.10
N GLU A 117 5.62 16.59 22.19
CA GLU A 117 6.54 17.42 22.97
C GLU A 117 7.76 16.64 23.45
N SER A 118 7.60 15.33 23.73
CA SER A 118 8.72 14.48 24.18
C SER A 118 9.74 14.13 23.10
N LEU A 119 9.41 14.39 21.82
CA LEU A 119 10.27 14.09 20.67
C LEU A 119 10.90 15.34 20.05
N VAL A 120 10.45 16.55 20.38
CA VAL A 120 10.91 17.82 19.77
C VAL A 120 12.44 17.95 19.77
N ASP A 121 13.08 17.63 20.91
CA ASP A 121 14.53 17.77 21.08
C ASP A 121 15.33 16.50 20.75
N SER A 122 14.70 15.47 20.17
CA SER A 122 15.37 14.17 19.96
C SER A 122 15.03 13.44 18.67
N ALA A 123 13.97 13.84 17.96
CA ALA A 123 13.60 13.28 16.66
C ALA A 123 14.03 14.23 15.54
N PHE A 124 15.17 13.93 14.92
CA PHE A 124 15.79 14.77 13.89
C PHE A 124 15.72 14.12 12.52
N ILE A 125 15.72 14.94 11.48
CA ILE A 125 15.77 14.45 10.10
C ILE A 125 17.11 13.74 9.87
N HIS A 126 17.04 12.49 9.41
CA HIS A 126 18.20 11.70 9.02
C HIS A 126 18.48 11.85 7.52
N GLU A 127 17.47 11.62 6.70
CA GLU A 127 17.56 11.59 5.23
C GLU A 127 16.17 11.92 4.65
N ILE A 128 16.14 12.58 3.49
CA ILE A 128 14.94 12.67 2.65
C ILE A 128 15.30 12.03 1.32
N LYS A 129 14.69 10.88 1.01
CA LYS A 129 14.94 10.16 -0.24
C LYS A 129 14.37 10.91 -1.44
N SER A 130 15.01 10.77 -2.59
CA SER A 130 14.47 11.29 -3.86
C SER A 130 13.10 10.66 -4.17
N GLU A 131 12.96 9.35 -3.92
CA GLU A 131 11.75 8.57 -4.14
C GLU A 131 11.24 7.92 -2.84
N PRO A 132 9.92 7.71 -2.69
CA PRO A 132 9.38 6.96 -1.55
C PRO A 132 9.94 5.56 -1.48
N LEU A 133 10.22 5.08 -0.28
CA LEU A 133 10.22 3.65 0.03
C LEU A 133 8.77 3.20 -0.18
N ALA A 134 8.52 2.49 -1.25
CA ALA A 134 7.20 1.96 -1.55
C ALA A 134 7.19 0.44 -1.59
N PHE A 135 8.35 -0.18 -1.78
CA PHE A 135 8.47 -1.61 -1.91
C PHE A 135 9.79 -2.07 -1.33
N SER A 136 9.77 -3.21 -0.66
CA SER A 136 10.95 -4.05 -0.59
C SER A 136 11.39 -4.43 -2.01
N GLU A 137 12.67 -4.76 -2.17
CA GLU A 137 13.17 -5.34 -3.42
C GLU A 137 12.24 -6.47 -3.88
N PHE A 138 11.96 -6.54 -5.18
CA PHE A 138 11.10 -7.59 -5.73
C PHE A 138 11.64 -8.95 -5.28
N SER A 139 10.81 -9.72 -4.57
CA SER A 139 11.25 -10.98 -3.96
C SER A 139 10.81 -12.20 -4.77
N LYS A 140 9.52 -12.32 -5.08
CA LYS A 140 8.96 -13.49 -5.76
C LYS A 140 7.59 -13.20 -6.38
N PHE A 141 7.36 -13.70 -7.59
CA PHE A 141 6.09 -13.54 -8.32
C PHE A 141 4.88 -14.07 -7.53
N LYS A 142 5.01 -15.22 -6.87
CA LYS A 142 3.92 -15.87 -6.12
C LYS A 142 3.43 -15.09 -4.89
N ALA A 143 4.18 -14.09 -4.42
CA ALA A 143 3.75 -13.23 -3.30
C ALA A 143 3.31 -11.84 -3.76
N VAL A 144 3.26 -11.58 -5.06
CA VAL A 144 2.80 -10.30 -5.57
C VAL A 144 1.31 -10.17 -5.26
N SER A 145 0.99 -9.16 -4.46
CA SER A 145 -0.35 -8.71 -4.12
C SER A 145 -0.30 -7.20 -3.91
N LEU A 146 -0.66 -6.44 -4.95
CA LEU A 146 -0.56 -4.99 -4.99
C LEU A 146 -1.94 -4.34 -4.92
N PRO A 147 -2.30 -3.65 -3.84
CA PRO A 147 -3.48 -2.79 -3.84
C PRO A 147 -3.38 -1.68 -4.90
N ARG A 148 -4.53 -1.10 -5.29
CA ARG A 148 -4.61 -0.12 -6.39
C ARG A 148 -3.66 1.07 -6.24
N ASN A 149 -3.58 1.66 -5.06
CA ASN A 149 -2.70 2.78 -4.75
C ASN A 149 -1.21 2.38 -4.86
N HIS A 150 -0.89 1.12 -4.59
CA HIS A 150 0.49 0.60 -4.64
C HIS A 150 0.90 0.34 -6.07
N LEU A 151 0.00 -0.21 -6.89
CA LEU A 151 0.21 -0.29 -8.32
C LEU A 151 0.51 1.11 -8.91
N GLU A 152 -0.30 2.11 -8.57
CA GLU A 152 -0.09 3.51 -8.98
C GLU A 152 1.30 4.02 -8.62
N LEU A 153 1.71 3.84 -7.36
CA LEU A 153 2.99 4.28 -6.85
C LEU A 153 4.16 3.56 -7.53
N LEU A 154 3.99 2.24 -7.76
CA LEU A 154 4.98 1.39 -8.40
C LEU A 154 5.34 1.91 -9.80
N PHE A 155 4.32 2.24 -10.59
CA PHE A 155 4.50 2.71 -11.96
C PHE A 155 4.88 4.19 -12.02
N LYS A 156 4.40 5.02 -11.10
CA LYS A 156 4.75 6.45 -11.03
C LYS A 156 6.25 6.67 -10.79
N ASN A 157 6.87 5.86 -9.94
CA ASN A 157 8.29 6.02 -9.58
C ASN A 157 9.21 4.99 -10.27
N GLU A 158 8.65 4.15 -11.17
CA GLU A 158 9.37 3.13 -11.94
C GLU A 158 10.38 2.29 -11.13
N TYR A 159 9.96 1.69 -10.01
CA TYR A 159 10.87 0.92 -9.15
C TYR A 159 11.61 -0.17 -9.94
N SER A 160 12.93 -0.07 -9.99
CA SER A 160 13.76 -0.77 -10.96
C SER A 160 13.72 -2.30 -10.84
N SER A 161 13.72 -2.85 -9.62
CA SER A 161 13.68 -4.31 -9.43
C SER A 161 12.32 -4.91 -9.79
N TRP A 162 11.24 -4.22 -9.45
CA TRP A 162 9.89 -4.59 -9.86
C TRP A 162 9.69 -4.46 -11.37
N LYS A 163 10.16 -3.36 -11.97
CA LYS A 163 10.14 -3.17 -13.42
C LYS A 163 10.89 -4.28 -14.13
N SER A 164 12.10 -4.60 -13.66
CA SER A 164 12.91 -5.67 -14.24
C SER A 164 12.24 -7.03 -14.12
N ALA A 165 11.69 -7.37 -12.94
CA ALA A 165 11.04 -8.66 -12.71
C ALA A 165 9.71 -8.81 -13.47
N LEU A 166 8.83 -7.81 -13.43
CA LEU A 166 7.55 -7.89 -14.13
C LEU A 166 7.69 -7.78 -15.66
N SER A 167 8.77 -7.15 -16.14
CA SER A 167 9.06 -7.10 -17.58
C SER A 167 9.67 -8.39 -18.12
N SER A 168 10.22 -9.25 -17.26
CA SER A 168 10.92 -10.47 -17.69
C SER A 168 10.02 -11.69 -17.86
N VAL A 169 8.73 -11.58 -17.55
CA VAL A 169 7.79 -12.70 -17.64
C VAL A 169 6.48 -12.29 -18.32
N SER A 170 5.95 -13.21 -19.13
CA SER A 170 4.54 -13.24 -19.51
C SER A 170 3.75 -13.93 -18.39
N GLY A 171 2.42 -13.94 -18.46
CA GLY A 171 1.63 -14.74 -17.52
C GLY A 171 0.18 -14.35 -17.37
N VAL A 172 -0.46 -14.96 -16.38
CA VAL A 172 -1.85 -14.76 -16.00
C VAL A 172 -1.92 -14.13 -14.62
N TYR A 173 -2.71 -13.08 -14.50
CA TYR A 173 -2.89 -12.30 -13.28
C TYR A 173 -4.37 -12.26 -12.85
N LEU A 174 -4.58 -11.93 -11.58
CA LEU A 174 -5.88 -11.76 -10.97
C LEU A 174 -6.00 -10.34 -10.42
N ILE A 175 -7.09 -9.67 -10.76
CA ILE A 175 -7.54 -8.44 -10.13
C ILE A 175 -8.78 -8.77 -9.30
N SER A 176 -8.71 -8.54 -7.99
CA SER A 176 -9.82 -8.80 -7.06
C SER A 176 -10.37 -7.52 -6.49
N ASP A 177 -11.69 -7.36 -6.51
CA ASP A 177 -12.40 -6.29 -5.81
C ASP A 177 -12.91 -6.81 -4.47
N SER A 178 -12.29 -6.38 -3.36
CA SER A 178 -12.70 -6.83 -2.01
C SER A 178 -14.08 -6.29 -1.60
N LYS A 179 -14.54 -5.19 -2.21
CA LYS A 179 -15.84 -4.56 -1.91
C LYS A 179 -17.01 -5.37 -2.44
N SER A 180 -16.91 -5.83 -3.68
CA SER A 180 -17.98 -6.62 -4.32
C SER A 180 -17.73 -8.14 -4.28
N GLY A 181 -16.49 -8.57 -4.00
CA GLY A 181 -16.06 -9.95 -4.10
C GLY A 181 -15.82 -10.43 -5.54
N LYS A 182 -15.95 -9.54 -6.54
CA LYS A 182 -15.79 -9.89 -7.95
C LYS A 182 -14.31 -10.02 -8.34
N LEU A 183 -14.07 -10.94 -9.28
CA LEU A 183 -12.74 -11.26 -9.77
C LEU A 183 -12.61 -10.95 -11.27
N TYR A 184 -11.42 -10.54 -11.70
CA TYR A 184 -11.04 -10.43 -13.09
C TYR A 184 -9.74 -11.17 -13.33
N VAL A 185 -9.76 -12.11 -14.28
CA VAL A 185 -8.58 -12.82 -14.75
C VAL A 185 -8.15 -12.21 -16.07
N GLY A 186 -6.87 -11.88 -16.20
CA GLY A 186 -6.28 -11.37 -17.43
C GLY A 186 -4.93 -12.00 -17.71
N SER A 187 -4.48 -11.90 -18.95
CA SER A 187 -3.16 -12.34 -19.39
C SER A 187 -2.30 -11.17 -19.88
N ALA A 188 -0.99 -11.34 -19.80
CA ALA A 188 0.01 -10.49 -20.40
C ALA A 188 0.97 -11.35 -21.22
N TYR A 189 1.22 -10.92 -22.46
CA TYR A 189 2.11 -11.56 -23.42
C TYR A 189 2.72 -10.49 -24.32
N GLY A 190 3.87 -10.80 -24.94
CA GLY A 190 4.61 -9.86 -25.78
C GLY A 190 5.56 -8.95 -25.00
N ASP A 191 5.94 -7.83 -25.60
CA ASP A 191 7.02 -6.98 -25.10
C ASP A 191 6.72 -6.38 -23.72
N ASN A 192 7.69 -6.48 -22.82
CA ASN A 192 7.64 -6.02 -21.42
C ASN A 192 6.55 -6.71 -20.56
N GLY A 193 6.01 -7.86 -21.00
CA GLY A 193 5.32 -8.82 -20.15
C GLY A 193 4.23 -8.24 -19.25
N LEU A 194 4.21 -8.70 -17.99
CA LEU A 194 3.26 -8.21 -16.97
C LEU A 194 3.38 -6.71 -16.71
N TRP A 195 4.59 -6.14 -16.79
CA TRP A 195 4.81 -4.71 -16.55
C TRP A 195 4.02 -3.84 -17.52
N ALA A 196 4.11 -4.10 -18.84
CA ALA A 196 3.36 -3.33 -19.82
C ALA A 196 1.85 -3.40 -19.56
N ARG A 197 1.35 -4.60 -19.27
CA ARG A 197 -0.09 -4.78 -19.06
C ARG A 197 -0.59 -4.08 -17.80
N TRP A 198 0.19 -4.12 -16.73
CA TRP A 198 -0.14 -3.47 -15.46
C TRP A 198 0.01 -1.94 -15.50
N ALA A 199 0.87 -1.41 -16.38
CA ALA A 199 0.96 0.04 -16.65
C ALA A 199 -0.36 0.62 -17.17
N ASP A 200 -1.10 -0.14 -17.99
CA ASP A 200 -2.42 0.28 -18.46
C ASP A 200 -3.38 0.48 -17.29
N TYR A 201 -3.45 -0.48 -16.36
CA TYR A 201 -4.32 -0.36 -15.19
C TYR A 201 -3.87 0.75 -14.24
N ALA A 202 -2.56 0.92 -14.04
CA ALA A 202 -2.02 1.99 -13.22
C ALA A 202 -2.40 3.38 -13.76
N SER A 203 -2.41 3.53 -15.09
CA SER A 203 -2.69 4.80 -15.78
C SER A 203 -4.16 5.09 -16.02
N ASN A 204 -5.00 4.07 -16.26
CA ASN A 204 -6.39 4.27 -16.69
C ASN A 204 -7.42 3.42 -15.94
N TYR A 205 -7.04 2.75 -14.85
CA TYR A 205 -7.88 1.93 -13.96
C TYR A 205 -8.45 0.65 -14.57
N HIS A 206 -8.82 0.66 -15.85
CA HIS A 206 -9.61 -0.39 -16.47
C HIS A 206 -8.84 -1.29 -17.44
N GLY A 207 -7.61 -0.94 -17.83
CA GLY A 207 -6.77 -1.74 -18.74
C GLY A 207 -7.42 -2.08 -20.08
N ASN A 208 -8.33 -1.22 -20.56
CA ASN A 208 -9.20 -1.43 -21.72
C ASN A 208 -10.22 -2.58 -21.60
N ASN A 209 -10.42 -3.14 -20.41
CA ASN A 209 -11.49 -4.08 -20.15
C ASN A 209 -12.87 -3.39 -20.17
N LYS A 210 -13.85 -4.03 -20.81
CA LYS A 210 -15.20 -3.47 -21.01
C LYS A 210 -15.98 -3.29 -19.70
N ALA A 211 -16.04 -4.31 -18.84
CA ALA A 211 -16.72 -4.23 -17.56
C ALA A 211 -16.10 -3.18 -16.63
N LEU A 212 -14.76 -3.13 -16.57
CA LEU A 212 -14.06 -2.14 -15.75
C LEU A 212 -14.21 -0.72 -16.32
N LYS A 213 -14.28 -0.55 -17.65
CA LYS A 213 -14.63 0.75 -18.27
C LYS A 213 -16.01 1.23 -17.87
N GLN A 214 -16.99 0.33 -17.87
CA GLN A 214 -18.34 0.65 -17.43
C GLN A 214 -18.35 1.03 -15.93
N LEU A 215 -17.68 0.25 -15.08
CA LEU A 215 -17.55 0.54 -13.65
C LEU A 215 -16.93 1.93 -13.41
N TYR A 216 -15.87 2.26 -14.13
CA TYR A 216 -15.23 3.58 -14.06
C TYR A 216 -16.17 4.70 -14.52
N SER A 217 -16.94 4.48 -15.58
CA SER A 217 -17.87 5.49 -16.11
C SER A 217 -19.01 5.78 -15.14
N GLU A 218 -19.44 4.80 -14.35
CA GLU A 218 -20.55 4.92 -13.40
C GLU A 218 -20.11 5.51 -12.05
N PHE A 219 -18.93 5.13 -11.55
CA PHE A 219 -18.51 5.43 -10.18
C PHE A 219 -17.17 6.16 -10.05
N GLY A 220 -16.47 6.39 -11.16
CA GLY A 220 -15.17 7.04 -11.18
C GLY A 220 -14.04 6.21 -10.55
N GLU A 221 -12.98 6.92 -10.15
CA GLU A 221 -11.77 6.33 -9.55
C GLU A 221 -12.07 5.59 -8.23
N ASP A 222 -13.04 6.09 -7.45
CA ASP A 222 -13.39 5.57 -6.13
C ASP A 222 -13.85 4.11 -6.15
N ALA A 223 -14.34 3.61 -7.30
CA ALA A 223 -14.71 2.21 -7.44
C ALA A 223 -13.53 1.24 -7.36
N PHE A 224 -12.31 1.72 -7.57
CA PHE A 224 -11.10 0.89 -7.64
C PHE A 224 -10.28 0.91 -6.36
N ASN A 225 -10.71 1.65 -5.33
CA ASN A 225 -9.98 1.78 -4.07
C ASN A 225 -9.73 0.43 -3.37
N GLU A 226 -10.63 -0.54 -3.58
CA GLU A 226 -10.60 -1.87 -2.97
C GLU A 226 -10.04 -2.96 -3.90
N PHE A 227 -9.40 -2.55 -5.01
CA PHE A 227 -8.83 -3.47 -5.99
C PHE A 227 -7.42 -3.90 -5.61
N THR A 228 -7.13 -5.19 -5.79
CA THR A 228 -5.80 -5.78 -5.57
C THR A 228 -5.36 -6.58 -6.81
N TYR A 229 -4.10 -6.43 -7.20
CA TYR A 229 -3.47 -7.03 -8.38
C TYR A 229 -2.48 -8.11 -7.94
N SER A 230 -2.66 -9.34 -8.41
CA SER A 230 -1.85 -10.50 -8.02
C SER A 230 -1.53 -11.38 -9.22
N ILE A 231 -0.52 -12.24 -9.10
CA ILE A 231 -0.08 -13.13 -10.17
C ILE A 231 -0.55 -14.55 -9.87
N LEU A 232 -1.30 -15.15 -10.81
CA LEU A 232 -1.73 -16.55 -10.72
C LEU A 232 -0.65 -17.49 -11.25
N GLU A 233 -0.10 -17.16 -12.42
CA GLU A 233 0.82 -18.02 -13.14
C GLU A 233 1.78 -17.20 -13.99
N THR A 234 3.07 -17.54 -13.95
CA THR A 234 4.11 -16.93 -14.79
C THR A 234 4.45 -17.85 -15.95
N CYS A 235 4.68 -17.27 -17.11
CA CYS A 235 5.18 -17.95 -18.31
C CYS A 235 6.48 -17.30 -18.77
N ASP A 236 7.29 -18.02 -19.54
CA ASP A 236 8.46 -17.44 -20.20
C ASP A 236 8.00 -16.34 -21.16
N LEU A 237 8.80 -15.28 -21.29
CA LEU A 237 8.41 -14.09 -22.05
C LEU A 237 8.10 -14.40 -23.53
N ASP A 238 8.78 -15.40 -24.09
CA ASP A 238 8.63 -15.89 -25.47
C ASP A 238 7.53 -16.96 -25.63
N THR A 239 6.79 -17.30 -24.56
CA THR A 239 5.64 -18.21 -24.64
C THR A 239 4.63 -17.69 -25.65
N ASP A 240 4.17 -18.56 -26.54
CA ASP A 240 3.17 -18.23 -27.55
C ASP A 240 1.92 -17.64 -26.89
N LYS A 241 1.43 -16.51 -27.43
CA LYS A 241 0.25 -15.81 -26.92
C LYS A 241 -0.96 -16.73 -26.77
N ASP A 242 -1.15 -17.68 -27.69
CA ASP A 242 -2.32 -18.56 -27.71
C ASP A 242 -2.25 -19.57 -26.54
N VAL A 243 -1.03 -19.94 -26.12
CA VAL A 243 -0.79 -20.75 -24.92
C VAL A 243 -1.11 -19.95 -23.66
N VAL A 244 -0.64 -18.69 -23.55
CA VAL A 244 -0.94 -17.84 -22.39
C VAL A 244 -2.46 -17.58 -22.28
N ILE A 245 -3.14 -17.35 -23.40
CA ILE A 245 -4.60 -17.20 -23.47
C ILE A 245 -5.32 -18.49 -23.06
N ALA A 246 -4.81 -19.66 -23.44
CA ALA A 246 -5.38 -20.93 -22.99
C ALA A 246 -5.28 -21.09 -21.46
N ILE A 247 -4.14 -20.73 -20.87
CA ILE A 247 -3.96 -20.73 -19.40
C ILE A 247 -4.92 -19.73 -18.73
N GLU A 248 -5.07 -18.53 -19.30
CA GLU A 248 -6.04 -17.53 -18.84
C GLU A 248 -7.47 -18.09 -18.80
N ASN A 249 -7.88 -18.79 -19.86
CA ASN A 249 -9.20 -19.41 -19.94
C ASN A 249 -9.41 -20.48 -18.88
N LEU A 250 -8.41 -21.32 -18.60
CA LEU A 250 -8.48 -22.31 -17.52
C LEU A 250 -8.68 -21.64 -16.16
N TRP A 251 -8.00 -20.51 -15.90
CA TRP A 251 -8.19 -19.76 -14.65
C TRP A 251 -9.56 -19.11 -14.55
N LYS A 252 -10.10 -18.57 -15.65
CA LYS A 252 -11.47 -18.03 -15.70
C LYS A 252 -12.51 -19.08 -15.33
N GLU A 253 -12.35 -20.30 -15.85
CA GLU A 253 -13.24 -21.42 -15.55
C GLU A 253 -13.14 -21.86 -14.09
N LYS A 254 -11.91 -22.03 -13.57
CA LYS A 254 -11.68 -22.44 -12.17
C LYS A 254 -12.22 -21.43 -11.15
N LEU A 255 -12.10 -20.14 -11.47
CA LEU A 255 -12.51 -19.05 -10.57
C LEU A 255 -13.92 -18.54 -10.86
N LEU A 256 -14.60 -19.10 -11.86
CA LEU A 256 -15.95 -18.69 -12.30
C LEU A 256 -16.05 -17.17 -12.58
N SER A 257 -14.96 -16.57 -13.06
CA SER A 257 -14.85 -15.11 -13.18
C SER A 257 -15.68 -14.52 -14.33
N ARG A 258 -16.20 -15.36 -15.22
CA ARG A 258 -17.19 -14.98 -16.24
C ARG A 258 -18.61 -14.89 -15.70
N GLU A 259 -18.94 -15.76 -14.75
CA GLU A 259 -20.29 -15.83 -14.18
C GLU A 259 -20.46 -14.85 -13.03
N PHE A 260 -19.45 -14.75 -12.17
CA PHE A 260 -19.50 -13.95 -10.94
C PHE A 260 -18.50 -12.80 -10.90
N GLY A 261 -17.72 -12.58 -11.97
CA GLY A 261 -16.64 -11.60 -11.99
C GLY A 261 -16.82 -10.49 -13.03
N TYR A 262 -15.70 -9.94 -13.50
CA TYR A 262 -15.64 -8.87 -14.51
C TYR A 262 -15.17 -9.37 -15.89
N ASN A 263 -15.01 -10.68 -16.09
CA ASN A 263 -14.66 -11.21 -17.40
C ASN A 263 -15.90 -11.29 -18.30
N GLU A 264 -15.98 -10.41 -19.30
CA GLU A 264 -17.04 -10.44 -20.33
C GLU A 264 -16.65 -11.19 -21.62
N ASN A 265 -15.50 -11.86 -21.61
CA ASN A 265 -14.91 -12.55 -22.76
C ASN A 265 -14.62 -14.02 -22.48
#